data_AF-A0A7Y6AGB1-F1
#
_entry.id   AF-A0A7Y6AGB1-F1
#
_cell.length_a   1.000
_cell.length_b   1.000
_cell.length_c   1.000
_cell.angle_alpha   90.00
_cell.angle_beta   90.00
_cell.angle_gamma   90.00
#
_symmetry.space_group_name_H-M   'P 1'
#
loop_
_entity.id
_entity.type
_entity.pdbx_description
1 polymer ?
#
loop_
_entity_poly.entity_id
_entity_poly.type
_entity_poly.pdbx_seq_one_letter_code
_entity_poly.pdbx_strand_id
1 'polypeptide(L)'
;MTSRPRQATSYRARIAGTALLTTCALTVTATTGCGLAMRKTTQKAAQVVAEAVLGESVSRFFDSVGQDRRGMRSQDGGSTSGDTPGLYAAVPDVPACDRGRLAGLLAQDPGKAAEWARVEGIAPAEIPAFLGRTTPVLLASDTLVRNHRFENGTAAGYPALLQAGTAVLVDPWGRPVAKCGCGNPLTRLAPVPDRFEAPGMTAEWRAVYRRSSVVSVTAAGAPQTRFRLDDATAPGREIVRPTGTGGESDTTSTEPPPAAGPDKTPDKTPITTPSNSSTKPPTPGPTPTRPA
;
A
#
# COMPACT_ATOMS: atom_id res chain seq x y z
N MET A 1 45.35 7.72 41.69
CA MET A 1 45.69 7.08 42.98
C MET A 1 45.37 8.10 44.05
N THR A 2 44.27 8.01 44.79
CA THR A 2 44.05 7.11 45.93
C THR A 2 42.54 6.90 46.20
N SER A 3 42.26 5.93 47.08
CA SER A 3 41.04 5.16 47.31
C SER A 3 39.96 5.81 48.21
N ARG A 4 38.70 5.39 47.94
CA ARG A 4 37.49 5.26 48.81
C ARG A 4 37.77 4.78 50.28
N PRO A 5 36.83 4.81 51.28
CA PRO A 5 35.38 4.51 51.13
C PRO A 5 34.31 5.14 52.10
N ARG A 6 33.04 4.94 51.68
CA ARG A 6 31.74 4.70 52.37
C ARG A 6 31.58 4.94 53.89
N GLN A 7 30.42 5.48 54.29
CA GLN A 7 29.37 4.73 55.02
C GLN A 7 28.03 5.49 55.12
N ALA A 8 26.95 4.70 55.10
CA ALA A 8 25.55 5.11 55.23
C ALA A 8 25.09 4.87 56.67
N THR A 9 24.20 5.73 57.18
CA THR A 9 23.54 5.53 58.48
C THR A 9 22.02 5.53 58.28
N SER A 10 21.45 4.36 58.48
CA SER A 10 20.04 4.05 58.58
C SER A 10 19.43 4.60 59.88
N TYR A 11 18.27 5.26 59.81
CA TYR A 11 17.43 5.53 60.98
C TYR A 11 16.21 4.60 60.95
N ARG A 12 16.11 3.73 61.96
CA ARG A 12 14.91 2.96 62.30
C ARG A 12 14.32 3.55 63.57
N ALA A 13 13.02 3.79 63.60
CA ALA A 13 12.25 3.80 64.83
C ALA A 13 10.87 3.16 64.57
N ARG A 14 10.63 2.04 65.25
CA ARG A 14 9.32 1.39 65.46
C ARG A 14 8.65 2.06 66.66
N ILE A 15 7.31 1.99 66.79
CA ILE A 15 6.47 1.55 67.94
C ILE A 15 4.99 1.65 67.47
N ALA A 16 4.27 0.52 67.26
CA ALA A 16 3.13 0.00 68.06
C ALA A 16 1.99 1.02 68.32
N GLY A 17 0.69 0.75 68.14
CA GLY A 17 -0.12 -0.45 67.95
C GLY A 17 -1.46 -0.19 68.67
N THR A 18 -2.60 -0.50 68.07
CA THR A 18 -3.86 -0.82 68.78
C THR A 18 -4.89 -1.32 67.77
N ALA A 19 -5.37 -2.53 68.02
CA ALA A 19 -6.43 -3.19 67.27
C ALA A 19 -7.78 -2.84 67.89
N LEU A 20 -8.79 -2.53 67.07
CA LEU A 20 -10.19 -2.67 67.46
C LEU A 20 -10.95 -3.41 66.34
N LEU A 21 -11.44 -4.58 66.72
CA LEU A 21 -12.34 -5.45 65.96
C LEU A 21 -13.72 -4.78 65.82
N THR A 22 -14.22 -4.67 64.59
CA THR A 22 -15.66 -4.54 64.33
C THR A 22 -16.04 -5.45 63.16
N THR A 23 -16.73 -6.52 63.51
CA THR A 23 -17.29 -7.54 62.61
C THR A 23 -18.70 -7.17 62.15
N CYS A 24 -19.04 -7.66 60.94
CA CYS A 24 -20.37 -7.93 60.38
C CYS A 24 -21.21 -6.75 59.85
N ALA A 25 -21.30 -6.66 58.53
CA ALA A 25 -22.50 -7.15 57.80
C ALA A 25 -22.21 -7.20 56.29
N LEU A 26 -22.06 -8.41 55.74
CA LEU A 26 -22.21 -8.65 54.31
C LEU A 26 -23.70 -8.55 53.95
N THR A 27 -24.09 -7.52 53.21
CA THR A 27 -25.31 -7.55 52.42
C THR A 27 -24.93 -7.86 50.98
N VAL A 28 -25.07 -9.15 50.61
CA VAL A 28 -25.08 -9.58 49.21
C VAL A 28 -26.48 -9.24 48.67
N THR A 29 -26.62 -8.07 48.06
CA THR A 29 -27.76 -7.80 47.17
C THR A 29 -27.41 -8.29 45.78
N ALA A 30 -27.88 -9.50 45.47
CA ALA A 30 -27.92 -10.01 44.12
C ALA A 30 -28.98 -9.23 43.32
N THR A 31 -28.56 -8.17 42.62
CA THR A 31 -29.33 -7.62 41.50
C THR A 31 -28.78 -8.19 40.21
N THR A 32 -29.49 -9.20 39.73
CA THR A 32 -29.40 -9.76 38.39
C THR A 32 -29.73 -8.65 37.39
N GLY A 33 -28.69 -7.97 36.92
CA GLY A 33 -28.75 -7.03 35.81
C GLY A 33 -27.55 -7.27 34.91
N CYS A 34 -27.56 -8.40 34.19
CA CYS A 34 -26.60 -8.67 33.12
C CYS A 34 -26.94 -7.80 31.90
N GLY A 35 -26.84 -6.48 32.06
CA GLY A 35 -26.72 -5.56 30.96
C GLY A 35 -25.26 -5.56 30.55
N LEU A 36 -24.90 -6.37 29.54
CA LEU A 36 -23.70 -6.10 28.76
C LEU A 36 -23.88 -4.73 28.11
N ALA A 37 -23.55 -3.67 28.83
CA ALA A 37 -23.27 -2.39 28.25
C ALA A 37 -22.03 -2.60 27.38
N MET A 38 -22.26 -2.94 26.11
CA MET A 38 -21.22 -2.88 25.09
C MET A 38 -20.72 -1.45 25.08
N ARG A 39 -19.57 -1.22 25.74
CA ARG A 39 -18.81 0.00 25.56
C ARG A 39 -18.49 0.06 24.08
N LYS A 40 -19.26 0.85 23.32
CA LYS A 40 -18.88 1.23 21.97
C LYS A 40 -17.55 1.97 22.12
N THR A 41 -16.44 1.26 21.97
CA THR A 41 -15.14 1.88 21.76
C THR A 41 -15.24 2.64 20.45
N THR A 42 -15.56 3.92 20.53
CA THR A 42 -15.47 4.84 19.40
C THR A 42 -14.00 4.91 19.02
N GLN A 43 -13.58 4.09 18.06
CA GLN A 43 -12.20 4.07 17.62
C GLN A 43 -11.89 5.43 16.98
N LYS A 44 -10.93 6.14 17.57
CA LYS A 44 -10.48 7.44 17.05
C LYS A 44 -9.95 7.23 15.64
N ALA A 45 -10.38 8.09 14.69
CA ALA A 45 -9.91 7.99 13.32
C ALA A 45 -8.41 8.18 13.22
N ALA A 46 -7.77 7.37 12.37
CA ALA A 46 -6.38 7.56 12.00
C ALA A 46 -6.17 8.94 11.36
N GLN A 47 -4.99 9.52 11.54
CA GLN A 47 -4.60 10.73 10.84
C GLN A 47 -3.75 10.34 9.64
N VAL A 48 -4.10 10.85 8.47
CA VAL A 48 -3.37 10.67 7.22
C VAL A 48 -3.00 12.04 6.70
N VAL A 49 -1.74 12.25 6.32
CA VAL A 49 -1.29 13.54 5.79
C VAL A 49 -1.81 13.68 4.36
N ALA A 50 -2.62 14.71 4.08
CA ALA A 50 -3.07 15.01 2.73
C ALA A 50 -1.94 15.73 1.97
N GLU A 51 -1.46 15.14 0.88
CA GLU A 51 -0.42 15.72 0.03
C GLU A 51 -0.99 16.07 -1.34
N ALA A 52 -1.19 17.37 -1.57
CA ALA A 52 -1.71 17.90 -2.83
C ALA A 52 -0.67 17.83 -3.96
N VAL A 53 -1.16 17.82 -5.21
CA VAL A 53 -0.32 17.98 -6.40
C VAL A 53 0.42 19.32 -6.35
N LEU A 54 1.69 19.32 -6.74
CA LEU A 54 2.59 20.47 -6.66
C LEU A 54 2.75 21.05 -5.23
N GLY A 55 2.35 20.28 -4.21
CA GLY A 55 2.51 20.66 -2.81
C GLY A 55 3.97 20.53 -2.38
N GLU A 56 4.47 21.53 -1.65
CA GLU A 56 5.78 21.44 -1.03
C GLU A 56 5.78 20.36 0.06
N SER A 57 6.65 19.37 -0.08
CA SER A 57 6.87 18.37 0.96
C SER A 57 7.97 18.88 1.90
N VAL A 58 7.61 19.14 3.17
CA VAL A 58 8.61 19.38 4.22
C VAL A 58 9.42 18.10 4.46
N SER A 59 10.73 18.24 4.62
CA SER A 59 11.66 17.11 4.85
C SER A 59 11.74 16.08 3.71
N ARG A 60 11.85 16.58 2.48
CA ARG A 60 12.04 15.80 1.24
C ARG A 60 13.42 15.16 1.15
N PHE A 61 13.49 13.99 0.50
CA PHE A 61 14.75 13.40 0.09
C PHE A 61 15.51 14.33 -0.86
N PHE A 62 14.86 14.82 -1.91
CA PHE A 62 15.48 15.68 -2.92
C PHE A 62 14.52 16.72 -3.53
N ASP A 63 15.02 17.54 -4.45
CA ASP A 63 14.18 18.38 -5.32
C ASP A 63 13.30 17.50 -6.21
N SER A 64 12.23 18.08 -6.74
CA SER A 64 11.35 17.36 -7.65
C SER A 64 12.13 16.78 -8.82
N VAL A 65 11.91 15.50 -9.07
CA VAL A 65 12.36 14.75 -10.24
C VAL A 65 11.19 14.43 -11.17
N GLY A 66 10.01 14.99 -10.94
CA GLY A 66 8.82 14.71 -11.75
C GLY A 66 7.87 15.89 -11.86
N GLN A 67 6.78 15.66 -12.57
CA GLN A 67 5.76 16.65 -12.85
C GLN A 67 4.38 16.08 -12.51
N ASP A 68 3.76 16.63 -11.47
CA ASP A 68 2.38 16.33 -11.14
C ASP A 68 1.43 16.96 -12.17
N ARG A 69 0.21 16.43 -12.26
CA ARG A 69 -0.86 16.94 -13.11
C ARG A 69 -2.05 17.40 -12.28
N ARG A 70 -2.51 18.64 -12.51
CA ARG A 70 -3.74 19.17 -11.91
C ARG A 70 -4.99 18.63 -12.63
N GLY A 71 -6.12 18.67 -11.94
CA GLY A 71 -7.44 18.45 -12.52
C GLY A 71 -7.83 16.99 -12.73
N MET A 72 -6.98 16.04 -12.32
CA MET A 72 -7.36 14.62 -12.26
C MET A 72 -8.39 14.39 -11.14
N ARG A 73 -9.29 13.43 -11.36
CA ARG A 73 -10.42 13.15 -10.47
C ARG A 73 -10.54 11.65 -10.26
N SER A 74 -10.58 11.26 -8.99
CA SER A 74 -10.86 9.89 -8.59
C SER A 74 -12.25 9.46 -9.09
N GLN A 75 -12.33 8.28 -9.70
CA GLN A 75 -13.59 7.67 -10.12
C GLN A 75 -14.04 6.68 -9.05
N ASP A 76 -13.33 5.55 -8.98
CA ASP A 76 -13.57 4.45 -8.06
C ASP A 76 -12.47 4.35 -6.98
N GLY A 77 -12.77 3.62 -5.90
CA GLY A 77 -11.86 3.45 -4.77
C GLY A 77 -11.87 2.02 -4.23
N GLY A 78 -11.20 1.83 -3.10
CA GLY A 78 -11.05 0.54 -2.45
C GLY A 78 -9.64 -0.05 -2.59
N SER A 79 -9.50 -1.32 -2.23
CA SER A 79 -8.25 -2.05 -2.38
C SER A 79 -8.17 -2.62 -3.79
N THR A 80 -7.16 -2.19 -4.55
CA THR A 80 -7.04 -2.48 -5.98
C THR A 80 -5.70 -3.17 -6.27
N SER A 81 -5.66 -4.11 -7.22
CA SER A 81 -4.40 -4.74 -7.62
C SER A 81 -3.61 -3.84 -8.56
N GLY A 82 -2.28 -3.84 -8.45
CA GLY A 82 -1.38 -2.93 -9.19
C GLY A 82 -1.40 -3.10 -10.72
N ASP A 83 -1.99 -4.18 -11.23
CA ASP A 83 -2.20 -4.45 -12.66
C ASP A 83 -3.60 -4.04 -13.17
N THR A 84 -4.41 -3.40 -12.33
CA THR A 84 -5.76 -2.96 -12.70
C THR A 84 -5.69 -1.88 -13.78
N PRO A 85 -6.41 -2.02 -14.91
CA PRO A 85 -6.44 -1.01 -15.96
C PRO A 85 -7.02 0.31 -15.47
N GLY A 86 -6.44 1.42 -15.92
CA GLY A 86 -6.88 2.76 -15.50
C GLY A 86 -6.59 3.09 -14.03
N LEU A 87 -5.93 2.21 -13.27
CA LEU A 87 -5.45 2.52 -11.91
C LEU A 87 -4.50 3.73 -11.93
N TYR A 88 -3.73 3.82 -13.01
CA TYR A 88 -2.77 4.87 -13.27
C TYR A 88 -3.10 5.58 -14.57
N ALA A 89 -2.56 6.77 -14.74
CA ALA A 89 -2.67 7.55 -15.95
C ALA A 89 -1.29 7.97 -16.46
N ALA A 90 -1.24 8.44 -17.69
CA ALA A 90 -0.07 9.06 -18.28
C ALA A 90 -0.45 10.18 -19.26
N VAL A 91 0.53 11.01 -19.57
CA VAL A 91 0.52 11.80 -20.80
C VAL A 91 1.30 10.98 -21.84
N PRO A 92 0.77 10.77 -23.05
CA PRO A 92 1.46 10.03 -24.10
C PRO A 92 2.87 10.59 -24.33
N ASP A 93 3.86 9.72 -24.49
CA ASP A 93 5.25 10.06 -24.84
C ASP A 93 5.98 10.98 -23.84
N VAL A 94 5.38 11.28 -22.68
CA VAL A 94 5.96 12.17 -21.66
C VAL A 94 6.13 11.42 -20.34
N PRO A 95 7.37 11.34 -19.79
CA PRO A 95 7.59 10.74 -18.49
C PRO A 95 7.09 11.65 -17.37
N ALA A 96 6.29 11.10 -16.47
CA ALA A 96 5.88 11.80 -15.25
C ALA A 96 7.06 12.01 -14.27
N CYS A 97 8.10 11.16 -14.37
CA CYS A 97 9.25 11.15 -13.47
C CYS A 97 10.56 10.83 -14.20
N ASP A 98 11.63 11.51 -13.80
CA ASP A 98 13.00 11.26 -14.24
C ASP A 98 13.72 10.31 -13.27
N ARG A 99 13.75 9.02 -13.67
CA ARG A 99 14.39 7.94 -12.91
C ARG A 99 15.91 8.11 -12.85
N GLY A 100 16.52 8.56 -13.94
CA GLY A 100 17.96 8.76 -14.04
C GLY A 100 18.43 9.86 -13.10
N ARG A 101 17.68 10.96 -13.04
CA ARG A 101 17.94 12.05 -12.09
C ARG A 101 17.79 11.59 -10.64
N LEU A 102 16.75 10.82 -10.29
CA LEU A 102 16.61 10.28 -8.93
C LEU A 102 17.79 9.36 -8.56
N ALA A 103 18.19 8.47 -9.47
CA ALA A 103 19.35 7.60 -9.25
C ALA A 103 20.65 8.40 -9.05
N GLY A 104 20.85 9.45 -9.86
CA GLY A 104 22.00 10.34 -9.74
C GLY A 104 22.04 11.10 -8.42
N LEU A 105 20.89 11.59 -7.94
CA LEU A 105 20.77 12.27 -6.65
C LEU A 105 21.07 11.33 -5.48
N LEU A 106 20.54 10.09 -5.53
CA LEU A 106 20.85 9.06 -4.53
C LEU A 106 22.34 8.70 -4.54
N ALA A 107 22.96 8.56 -5.72
CA ALA A 107 24.38 8.26 -5.82
C ALA A 107 25.29 9.35 -5.21
N GLN A 108 24.84 10.60 -5.20
CA GLN A 108 25.57 11.74 -4.62
C GLN A 108 25.41 11.87 -3.10
N ASP A 109 24.42 11.20 -2.50
CA ASP A 109 24.17 11.23 -1.06
C ASP A 109 24.06 9.80 -0.51
N PRO A 110 25.19 9.16 -0.14
CA PRO A 110 25.20 7.79 0.36
C PRO A 110 24.34 7.57 1.61
N GLY A 111 24.15 8.60 2.45
CA GLY A 111 23.31 8.52 3.65
C GLY A 111 21.83 8.40 3.29
N LYS A 112 21.35 9.25 2.38
CA LYS A 112 19.99 9.13 1.83
C LYS A 112 19.83 7.86 1.01
N ALA A 113 20.82 7.45 0.23
CA ALA A 113 20.76 6.20 -0.52
C ALA A 113 20.57 4.99 0.39
N ALA A 114 21.30 4.93 1.51
CA ALA A 114 21.16 3.86 2.48
C ALA A 114 19.74 3.77 3.06
N GLU A 115 19.17 4.91 3.45
CA GLU A 115 17.81 4.95 4.00
C GLU A 115 16.73 4.70 2.94
N TRP A 116 16.91 5.18 1.71
CA TRP A 116 16.02 4.91 0.59
C TRP A 116 15.98 3.41 0.28
N ALA A 117 17.16 2.79 0.15
CA ALA A 117 17.30 1.36 -0.07
C ALA A 117 16.73 0.53 1.08
N ARG A 118 16.93 0.96 2.33
CA ARG A 118 16.36 0.31 3.52
C ARG A 118 14.83 0.28 3.49
N VAL A 119 14.19 1.37 3.02
CA VAL A 119 12.72 1.42 2.90
C VAL A 119 12.23 0.43 1.83
N GLU A 120 12.88 0.37 0.68
CA GLU A 120 12.53 -0.54 -0.42
C GLU A 120 12.99 -1.99 -0.19
N GLY A 121 13.78 -2.24 0.87
CA GLY A 121 14.27 -3.57 1.22
C GLY A 121 15.33 -4.12 0.26
N ILE A 122 16.16 -3.22 -0.31
CA ILE A 122 17.25 -3.56 -1.25
C ILE A 122 18.60 -3.10 -0.69
N ALA A 123 19.70 -3.55 -1.28
CA ALA A 123 21.01 -2.99 -1.01
C ALA A 123 21.19 -1.64 -1.75
N PRO A 124 21.97 -0.68 -1.21
CA PRO A 124 22.20 0.61 -1.86
C PRO A 124 22.77 0.50 -3.29
N ALA A 125 23.61 -0.51 -3.54
CA ALA A 125 24.17 -0.77 -4.86
C ALA A 125 23.11 -1.22 -5.89
N GLU A 126 21.95 -1.70 -5.46
CA GLU A 126 20.86 -2.16 -6.32
C GLU A 126 19.92 -1.03 -6.76
N ILE A 127 20.02 0.17 -6.17
CA ILE A 127 19.14 1.31 -6.47
C ILE A 127 19.05 1.60 -7.97
N PRO A 128 20.15 1.68 -8.76
CA PRO A 128 20.04 1.97 -10.19
C PRO A 128 19.25 0.92 -10.95
N ALA A 129 19.50 -0.36 -10.66
CA ALA A 129 18.79 -1.48 -11.29
C ALA A 129 17.32 -1.55 -10.85
N PHE A 130 17.02 -1.23 -9.59
CA PHE A 130 15.66 -1.14 -9.08
C PHE A 130 14.88 -0.04 -9.81
N LEU A 131 15.41 1.19 -9.82
CA LEU A 131 14.77 2.33 -10.49
C LEU A 131 14.63 2.10 -11.99
N GLY A 132 15.60 1.45 -12.65
CA GLY A 132 15.52 1.12 -14.08
C GLY A 132 14.34 0.21 -14.46
N ARG A 133 13.80 -0.56 -13.52
CA ARG A 133 12.61 -1.40 -13.73
C ARG A 133 11.29 -0.72 -13.37
N THR A 134 11.35 0.48 -12.79
CA THR A 134 10.14 1.22 -12.43
C THR A 134 9.57 1.96 -13.63
N THR A 135 8.24 2.10 -13.65
CA THR A 135 7.50 2.84 -14.69
C THR A 135 7.02 4.17 -14.11
N PRO A 136 7.35 5.32 -14.72
CA PRO A 136 6.79 6.62 -14.35
C PRO A 136 5.32 6.73 -14.76
N VAL A 137 4.45 7.07 -13.80
CA VAL A 137 3.00 7.22 -14.02
C VAL A 137 2.42 8.36 -13.18
N LEU A 138 1.19 8.76 -13.48
CA LEU A 138 0.35 9.62 -12.65
C LEU A 138 -0.68 8.77 -11.91
N LEU A 139 -1.00 9.12 -10.67
CA LEU A 139 -2.11 8.50 -9.95
C LEU A 139 -3.45 8.91 -10.58
N ALA A 140 -4.28 7.96 -11.03
CA ALA A 140 -5.60 8.29 -11.58
C ALA A 140 -6.61 8.70 -10.49
N SER A 141 -6.40 8.22 -9.27
CA SER A 141 -7.25 8.48 -8.10
C SER A 141 -6.42 8.85 -6.87
N ASP A 142 -7.08 9.48 -5.89
CA ASP A 142 -6.49 9.77 -4.59
C ASP A 142 -6.05 8.45 -3.93
N THR A 143 -4.77 8.34 -3.58
CA THR A 143 -4.14 7.06 -3.23
C THR A 143 -3.54 7.09 -1.83
N LEU A 144 -3.89 6.11 -1.00
CA LEU A 144 -3.28 5.88 0.32
C LEU A 144 -1.95 5.14 0.20
N VAL A 145 -0.92 5.73 0.77
CA VAL A 145 0.44 5.17 0.82
C VAL A 145 1.06 5.37 2.20
N ARG A 146 2.16 4.68 2.45
CA ARG A 146 3.12 5.05 3.48
C ARG A 146 4.25 5.81 2.80
N ASN A 147 4.31 7.12 3.03
CA ASN A 147 5.38 7.97 2.53
C ASN A 147 6.50 8.06 3.58
N HIS A 148 7.75 8.28 3.16
CA HIS A 148 8.89 8.36 4.07
C HIS A 148 9.65 9.67 3.84
N ARG A 149 9.56 10.57 4.82
CA ARG A 149 10.34 11.81 4.83
C ARG A 149 11.73 11.54 5.37
N PHE A 150 12.71 12.31 4.93
CA PHE A 150 14.08 12.21 5.43
C PHE A 150 14.30 13.23 6.55
N GLU A 151 14.38 12.76 7.79
CA GLU A 151 14.57 13.59 8.97
C GLU A 151 15.59 12.97 9.91
N ASN A 152 16.47 13.81 10.47
CA ASN A 152 17.49 13.40 11.43
C ASN A 152 18.36 12.22 10.92
N GLY A 153 18.65 12.20 9.62
CA GLY A 153 19.46 11.14 8.98
C GLY A 153 18.71 9.84 8.72
N THR A 154 17.38 9.79 8.88
CA THR A 154 16.58 8.56 8.77
C THR A 154 15.35 8.75 7.88
N ALA A 155 14.94 7.67 7.20
CA ALA A 155 13.64 7.61 6.52
C ALA A 155 12.51 7.31 7.53
N ALA A 156 11.74 8.34 7.86
CA ALA A 156 10.62 8.26 8.80
C ALA A 156 9.29 8.07 8.05
N GLY A 157 8.69 6.88 8.18
CA GLY A 157 7.42 6.54 7.54
C GLY A 157 6.20 7.19 8.20
N TYR A 158 5.23 7.60 7.39
CA TYR A 158 3.95 8.14 7.85
C TYR A 158 2.81 7.81 6.85
N PRO A 159 1.55 7.71 7.31
CA PRO A 159 0.41 7.55 6.42
C PRO A 159 0.18 8.83 5.60
N ALA A 160 0.09 8.69 4.28
CA ALA A 160 -0.19 9.79 3.37
C ALA A 160 -1.34 9.45 2.42
N LEU A 161 -2.13 10.46 2.10
CA LEU A 161 -3.12 10.45 1.03
C LEU A 161 -2.57 11.35 -0.07
N LEU A 162 -2.15 10.75 -1.18
CA LEU A 162 -1.65 11.48 -2.33
C LEU A 162 -2.82 11.85 -3.23
N GLN A 163 -2.89 13.12 -3.64
CA GLN A 163 -3.93 13.59 -4.55
C GLN A 163 -3.79 12.94 -5.94
N ALA A 164 -4.92 12.62 -6.59
CA ALA A 164 -4.96 12.24 -8.00
C ALA A 164 -4.15 13.22 -8.86
N GLY A 165 -3.35 12.68 -9.77
CA GLY A 165 -2.39 13.42 -10.59
C GLY A 165 -1.01 13.59 -9.98
N THR A 166 -0.75 13.06 -8.78
CA THR A 166 0.61 12.98 -8.26
C THR A 166 1.46 12.03 -9.12
N ALA A 167 2.66 12.46 -9.49
CA ALA A 167 3.63 11.66 -10.23
C ALA A 167 4.37 10.68 -9.30
N VAL A 168 4.37 9.41 -9.69
CA VAL A 168 5.01 8.32 -8.93
C VAL A 168 5.78 7.37 -9.85
N LEU A 169 6.78 6.70 -9.27
CA LEU A 169 7.37 5.51 -9.86
C LEU A 169 6.62 4.29 -9.35
N VAL A 170 6.23 3.38 -10.24
CA VAL A 170 5.65 2.08 -9.88
C VAL A 170 6.60 0.93 -10.22
N ASP A 171 6.69 -0.06 -9.35
CA ASP A 171 7.48 -1.27 -9.58
C ASP A 171 6.78 -2.23 -10.58
N PRO A 172 7.43 -3.32 -11.01
CA PRO A 172 6.81 -4.28 -11.94
C PRO A 172 5.53 -4.96 -11.42
N TRP A 173 5.22 -4.91 -10.12
CA TRP A 173 3.97 -5.42 -9.56
C TRP A 173 2.89 -4.33 -9.43
N GLY A 174 3.17 -3.14 -9.97
CA GLY A 174 2.28 -1.99 -9.94
C GLY A 174 2.16 -1.36 -8.57
N ARG A 175 3.17 -1.47 -7.70
CA ARG A 175 3.16 -0.75 -6.41
C ARG A 175 3.83 0.62 -6.57
N PRO A 176 3.25 1.71 -6.05
CA PRO A 176 3.98 2.98 -5.93
C PRO A 176 5.17 2.81 -4.99
N VAL A 177 6.38 3.14 -5.47
CA VAL A 177 7.65 2.98 -4.74
C VAL A 177 8.42 4.30 -4.58
N ALA A 178 8.08 5.34 -5.33
CA ALA A 178 8.63 6.68 -5.08
C ALA A 178 7.65 7.78 -5.48
N LYS A 179 7.58 8.85 -4.68
CA LYS A 179 6.89 10.08 -5.06
C LYS A 179 7.87 11.02 -5.75
N CYS A 180 7.57 11.41 -6.98
CA CYS A 180 8.54 12.12 -7.83
C CYS A 180 8.72 13.59 -7.44
N GLY A 181 7.71 14.21 -6.82
CA GLY A 181 7.79 15.59 -6.32
C GLY A 181 8.83 15.81 -5.21
N CYS A 182 9.27 14.76 -4.52
CA CYS A 182 10.21 14.85 -3.39
C CYS A 182 11.30 13.77 -3.36
N GLY A 183 11.25 12.78 -4.26
CA GLY A 183 12.16 11.64 -4.28
C GLY A 183 11.98 10.65 -3.11
N ASN A 184 10.95 10.83 -2.30
CA ASN A 184 10.71 9.98 -1.13
C ASN A 184 10.34 8.56 -1.55
N PRO A 185 10.89 7.52 -0.89
CA PRO A 185 10.47 6.15 -1.11
C PRO A 185 9.07 5.92 -0.53
N LEU A 186 8.27 5.08 -1.18
CA LEU A 186 6.89 4.80 -0.83
C LEU A 186 6.73 3.31 -0.53
N THR A 187 5.96 2.99 0.50
CA THR A 187 5.50 1.61 0.72
C THR A 187 3.98 1.57 0.84
N ARG A 188 3.42 0.36 0.82
CA ARG A 188 1.99 0.17 1.04
C ARG A 188 1.60 0.59 2.46
N LEU A 189 0.51 1.35 2.60
CA LEU A 189 -0.13 1.56 3.89
C LEU A 189 -0.90 0.30 4.29
N ALA A 190 -0.34 -0.51 5.19
CA ALA A 190 -0.94 -1.72 5.71
C ALA A 190 -0.87 -1.76 7.25
N PRO A 191 -1.98 -2.10 7.96
CA PRO A 191 -3.35 -2.20 7.43
C PRO A 191 -3.89 -0.83 6.98
N VAL A 192 -4.87 -0.84 6.08
CA VAL A 192 -5.61 0.38 5.70
C VAL A 192 -6.61 0.69 6.82
N PRO A 193 -6.65 1.92 7.37
CA PRO A 193 -7.56 2.24 8.45
C PRO A 193 -9.02 2.34 7.97
N ASP A 194 -9.94 1.68 8.68
CA ASP A 194 -11.40 1.77 8.40
C ASP A 194 -11.93 3.21 8.50
N ARG A 195 -11.37 3.98 9.44
CA ARG A 195 -11.66 5.41 9.62
C ARG A 195 -10.37 6.23 9.62
N PHE A 196 -10.25 7.19 8.69
CA PHE A 196 -9.20 8.20 8.73
C PHE A 196 -9.73 9.60 8.44
N GLU A 197 -8.99 10.60 8.93
CA GLU A 197 -9.12 12.01 8.59
C GLU A 197 -7.87 12.43 7.81
N ALA A 198 -8.06 13.31 6.83
CA ALA A 198 -6.99 13.81 5.98
C ALA A 198 -6.92 15.35 6.03
N PRO A 199 -6.46 15.94 7.15
CA PRO A 199 -6.28 17.38 7.25
C PRO A 199 -5.22 17.87 6.25
N GLY A 200 -5.31 19.14 5.87
CA GLY A 200 -4.32 19.78 4.97
C GLY A 200 -4.71 19.78 3.49
N MET A 201 -5.85 19.21 3.10
CA MET A 201 -6.36 19.36 1.72
C MET A 201 -6.58 20.84 1.37
N THR A 202 -6.18 21.22 0.16
CA THR A 202 -6.55 22.52 -0.44
C THR A 202 -8.07 22.61 -0.63
N ALA A 203 -8.60 23.82 -0.76
CA ALA A 203 -10.03 24.02 -1.00
C ALA A 203 -10.49 23.37 -2.32
N GLU A 204 -9.66 23.48 -3.38
CA GLU A 204 -9.91 22.88 -4.69
C GLU A 204 -10.00 21.35 -4.62
N TRP A 205 -9.05 20.71 -3.94
CA TRP A 205 -9.08 19.25 -3.79
C TRP A 205 -10.26 18.82 -2.91
N ARG A 206 -10.52 19.52 -1.81
CA ARG A 206 -11.66 19.23 -0.92
C ARG A 206 -13.00 19.30 -1.64
N ALA A 207 -13.17 20.19 -2.62
CA ALA A 207 -14.41 20.32 -3.39
C ALA A 207 -14.73 19.09 -4.25
N VAL A 208 -13.72 18.27 -4.58
CA VAL A 208 -13.84 17.12 -5.47
C VAL A 208 -13.51 15.79 -4.79
N TYR A 209 -12.92 15.83 -3.61
CA TYR A 209 -12.55 14.67 -2.81
C TYR A 209 -13.78 13.83 -2.45
N ARG A 210 -13.70 12.53 -2.72
CA ARG A 210 -14.65 11.53 -2.22
C ARG A 210 -13.89 10.41 -1.54
N ARG A 211 -14.19 10.20 -0.26
CA ARG A 211 -13.56 9.14 0.52
C ARG A 211 -13.80 7.74 -0.05
N SER A 212 -14.97 7.51 -0.66
CA SER A 212 -15.31 6.24 -1.34
C SER A 212 -14.46 5.96 -2.57
N SER A 213 -13.83 7.00 -3.14
CA SER A 213 -12.99 6.91 -4.35
C SER A 213 -11.49 6.91 -4.00
N VAL A 214 -11.14 6.67 -2.72
CA VAL A 214 -9.74 6.55 -2.31
C VAL A 214 -9.24 5.13 -2.56
N VAL A 215 -8.10 5.01 -3.22
CA VAL A 215 -7.48 3.74 -3.59
C VAL A 215 -6.37 3.35 -2.60
N SER A 216 -6.29 2.06 -2.29
CA SER A 216 -5.10 1.44 -1.71
C SER A 216 -4.60 0.36 -2.67
N VAL A 217 -3.33 0.45 -3.06
CA VAL A 217 -2.77 -0.48 -4.04
C VAL A 217 -2.20 -1.72 -3.34
N THR A 218 -2.47 -2.88 -3.92
CA THR A 218 -1.88 -4.18 -3.58
C THR A 218 -1.02 -4.67 -4.74
N ALA A 219 -0.02 -5.51 -4.48
CA ALA A 219 0.80 -6.08 -5.54
C ALA A 219 -0.06 -6.91 -6.51
N ALA A 220 0.26 -6.83 -7.80
CA ALA A 220 -0.22 -7.78 -8.79
C ALA A 220 0.27 -9.21 -8.46
N GLY A 221 -0.45 -10.23 -8.96
CA GLY A 221 -0.06 -11.63 -8.77
C GLY A 221 1.23 -12.03 -9.49
N ALA A 222 1.64 -11.25 -10.50
CA ALA A 222 2.85 -11.46 -11.30
C ALA A 222 3.44 -10.11 -11.75
N PRO A 223 4.75 -10.08 -12.11
CA PRO A 223 5.36 -8.92 -12.74
C PRO A 223 4.68 -8.58 -14.08
N GLN A 224 4.36 -7.31 -14.27
CA GLN A 224 3.75 -6.78 -15.48
C GLN A 224 4.82 -6.47 -16.53
N THR A 225 4.55 -6.83 -17.77
CA THR A 225 5.37 -6.41 -18.92
C THR A 225 4.91 -5.08 -19.50
N ARG A 226 3.68 -4.64 -19.17
CA ARG A 226 3.06 -3.39 -19.60
C ARG A 226 1.98 -2.96 -18.61
N PHE A 227 1.75 -1.66 -18.51
CA PHE A 227 0.63 -1.07 -17.78
C PHE A 227 -0.39 -0.48 -18.76
N ARG A 228 -1.68 -0.68 -18.45
CA ARG A 228 -2.80 -0.04 -19.14
C ARG A 228 -3.20 1.22 -18.36
N LEU A 229 -2.87 2.37 -18.93
CA LEU A 229 -2.94 3.68 -18.30
C LEU A 229 -4.04 4.53 -18.95
N ASP A 230 -4.75 5.33 -18.17
CA ASP A 230 -5.65 6.34 -18.71
C ASP A 230 -4.85 7.46 -19.41
N ASP A 231 -5.30 7.90 -20.58
CA ASP A 231 -4.77 9.10 -21.22
C ASP A 231 -5.27 10.35 -20.48
N ALA A 232 -4.38 10.97 -19.71
CA ALA A 232 -4.69 12.14 -18.91
C ALA A 232 -5.01 13.38 -19.77
N THR A 233 -4.73 13.35 -21.07
CA THR A 233 -5.04 14.41 -22.04
C THR A 233 -6.31 14.17 -22.84
N ALA A 234 -6.80 12.93 -22.89
CA ALA A 234 -7.97 12.53 -23.66
C ALA A 234 -8.81 11.49 -22.90
N PRO A 235 -9.83 11.94 -22.13
CA PRO A 235 -10.68 11.04 -21.35
C PRO A 235 -11.26 9.89 -22.17
N GLY A 236 -11.22 8.68 -21.62
CA GLY A 236 -11.73 7.46 -22.27
C GLY A 236 -10.77 6.81 -23.26
N ARG A 237 -9.57 7.38 -23.49
CA ARG A 237 -8.49 6.71 -24.22
C ARG A 237 -7.53 6.02 -23.28
N GLU A 238 -7.00 4.88 -23.72
CA GLU A 238 -6.02 4.09 -22.99
C GLU A 238 -4.66 4.13 -23.69
N ILE A 239 -3.62 4.29 -22.88
CA ILE A 239 -2.21 4.19 -23.22
C ILE A 239 -1.68 2.86 -22.68
N VAL A 240 -1.01 2.10 -23.53
CA VAL A 240 -0.30 0.89 -23.13
C VAL A 240 1.19 1.22 -23.06
N ARG A 241 1.73 1.29 -21.84
CA ARG A 241 3.13 1.61 -21.56
C ARG A 241 3.91 0.35 -21.17
N PRO A 242 4.93 -0.08 -21.94
CA PRO A 242 5.82 -1.15 -21.51
C PRO A 242 6.47 -0.84 -20.16
N THR A 243 6.64 -1.85 -19.31
CA THR A 243 7.25 -1.65 -17.99
C THR A 243 8.68 -1.15 -18.12
N GLY A 244 9.06 -0.17 -17.32
CA GLY A 244 10.42 0.39 -17.31
C GLY A 244 10.71 1.39 -18.43
N THR A 245 9.72 1.82 -19.22
CA THR A 245 9.86 2.93 -20.18
C THR A 245 9.30 4.22 -19.59
N GLY A 246 9.73 5.37 -20.11
CA GLY A 246 9.24 6.70 -19.74
C GLY A 246 8.02 7.16 -20.53
N GLY A 247 7.69 6.46 -21.61
CA GLY A 247 6.60 6.80 -22.54
C GLY A 247 7.00 6.70 -24.00
N GLU A 248 8.30 6.66 -24.29
CA GLU A 248 8.88 6.58 -25.64
C GLU A 248 8.50 5.32 -26.44
N SER A 249 7.83 4.35 -25.80
CA SER A 249 7.35 3.12 -26.41
C SER A 249 5.86 2.91 -26.12
N ASP A 250 5.14 3.98 -25.80
CA ASP A 250 3.71 3.95 -25.59
C ASP A 250 3.01 3.54 -26.90
N THR A 251 1.96 2.74 -26.74
CA THR A 251 1.05 2.41 -27.83
C THR A 251 -0.37 2.77 -27.43
N THR A 252 -1.23 3.03 -28.41
CA THR A 252 -2.66 3.26 -28.14
C THR A 252 -3.37 1.91 -28.08
N SER A 253 -4.20 1.73 -27.06
CA SER A 253 -5.08 0.56 -27.01
C SER A 253 -6.28 0.80 -27.91
N THR A 254 -6.52 -0.10 -28.86
CA THR A 254 -7.80 -0.17 -29.59
C THR A 254 -8.72 -1.23 -29.02
N GLU A 255 -8.25 -1.98 -28.01
CA GLU A 255 -9.02 -3.03 -27.35
C GLU A 255 -9.95 -2.40 -26.31
N PRO A 256 -11.26 -2.68 -26.33
CA PRO A 256 -12.17 -2.24 -25.28
C PRO A 256 -11.66 -2.71 -23.91
N PRO A 257 -11.86 -1.95 -22.82
CA PRO A 257 -11.51 -2.41 -21.48
C PRO A 257 -12.15 -3.79 -21.27
N PRO A 258 -11.43 -4.79 -20.74
CA PRO A 258 -12.04 -6.08 -20.45
C PRO A 258 -13.24 -5.82 -19.55
N ALA A 259 -14.43 -6.18 -20.03
CA ALA A 259 -15.64 -6.12 -19.22
C ALA A 259 -15.34 -6.85 -17.91
N ALA A 260 -15.71 -6.25 -16.77
CA ALA A 260 -15.60 -6.89 -15.47
C ALA A 260 -16.13 -8.31 -15.59
N GLY A 261 -15.21 -9.29 -15.58
CA GLY A 261 -15.59 -10.68 -15.73
C GLY A 261 -16.56 -11.03 -14.61
N PRO A 262 -17.60 -11.83 -14.87
CA PRO A 262 -18.51 -12.23 -13.83
C PRO A 262 -17.70 -12.87 -12.70
N ASP A 263 -17.92 -12.31 -11.50
CA ASP A 263 -17.46 -12.82 -10.23
C ASP A 263 -17.61 -14.34 -10.24
N LYS A 264 -16.49 -15.08 -10.31
CA LYS A 264 -16.54 -16.55 -10.22
C LYS A 264 -16.81 -16.90 -8.76
N THR A 265 -18.09 -16.85 -8.41
CA THR A 265 -18.62 -17.55 -7.25
C THR A 265 -18.24 -19.02 -7.40
N PRO A 266 -17.65 -19.67 -6.38
CA PRO A 266 -17.44 -21.11 -6.41
C PRO A 266 -18.81 -21.78 -6.32
N ASP A 267 -19.33 -22.23 -7.46
CA ASP A 267 -20.60 -22.94 -7.53
C ASP A 267 -20.48 -24.27 -6.77
N LYS A 268 -21.50 -24.54 -5.96
CA LYS A 268 -21.62 -25.73 -5.14
C LYS A 268 -21.79 -26.93 -6.05
N THR A 269 -20.84 -27.86 -5.96
CA THR A 269 -20.94 -29.20 -6.55
C THR A 269 -22.24 -29.89 -6.13
N PRO A 270 -23.10 -30.35 -7.06
CA PRO A 270 -24.13 -31.32 -6.74
C PRO A 270 -23.50 -32.71 -6.68
N ILE A 271 -23.55 -33.32 -5.48
CA ILE A 271 -23.30 -34.74 -5.27
C ILE A 271 -24.28 -35.53 -6.15
N THR A 272 -23.77 -36.36 -7.06
CA THR A 272 -24.56 -37.41 -7.72
C THR A 272 -23.99 -38.78 -7.36
N THR A 273 -24.79 -39.52 -6.61
CA THR A 273 -24.60 -40.89 -6.16
C THR A 273 -24.64 -41.87 -7.34
N PRO A 274 -23.86 -42.97 -7.36
CA PRO A 274 -23.87 -43.94 -8.46
C PRO A 274 -24.84 -45.09 -8.20
N SER A 275 -25.51 -45.60 -9.25
CA SER A 275 -26.11 -46.95 -9.27
C SER A 275 -26.29 -47.46 -10.71
N ASN A 276 -25.47 -48.46 -11.06
CA ASN A 276 -25.79 -49.79 -11.61
C ASN A 276 -26.95 -49.93 -12.63
N SER A 277 -26.93 -50.76 -13.69
CA SER A 277 -26.07 -51.85 -14.19
C SER A 277 -26.60 -52.31 -15.57
N SER A 278 -25.81 -53.15 -16.27
CA SER A 278 -26.20 -54.14 -17.31
C SER A 278 -26.17 -53.65 -18.78
N THR A 279 -25.58 -54.31 -19.79
CA THR A 279 -25.19 -55.73 -19.95
C THR A 279 -24.34 -55.98 -21.23
N LYS A 280 -23.36 -56.90 -21.09
CA LYS A 280 -22.80 -57.92 -22.04
C LYS A 280 -21.82 -57.58 -23.21
N PRO A 281 -20.87 -58.49 -23.52
CA PRO A 281 -19.62 -58.25 -24.31
C PRO A 281 -19.55 -58.98 -25.67
N PRO A 282 -18.51 -58.72 -26.50
CA PRO A 282 -18.03 -59.66 -27.51
C PRO A 282 -16.66 -60.30 -27.17
N THR A 283 -16.53 -61.58 -27.54
CA THR A 283 -15.39 -62.53 -27.36
C THR A 283 -14.30 -62.36 -28.46
N PRO A 284 -13.16 -63.11 -28.45
CA PRO A 284 -11.83 -62.54 -28.74
C PRO A 284 -11.20 -63.05 -30.06
N GLY A 285 -10.21 -62.31 -30.58
CA GLY A 285 -9.35 -62.73 -31.71
C GLY A 285 -7.91 -63.08 -31.24
N PRO A 286 -7.24 -64.07 -31.84
CA PRO A 286 -6.02 -64.69 -31.29
C PRO A 286 -4.71 -63.97 -31.62
N THR A 287 -3.75 -64.13 -30.71
CA THR A 287 -2.34 -63.69 -30.73
C THR A 287 -1.47 -64.50 -31.70
N PRO A 288 -0.37 -63.92 -32.22
CA PRO A 288 0.88 -64.68 -32.23
C PRO A 288 2.14 -63.90 -31.79
N THR A 289 2.83 -64.58 -30.88
CA THR A 289 4.24 -64.72 -30.48
C THR A 289 5.37 -63.87 -31.11
N ARG A 290 6.24 -63.42 -30.21
CA ARG A 290 7.54 -62.74 -30.34
C ARG A 290 8.70 -63.70 -30.73
N PRO A 291 9.73 -63.27 -31.50
CA PRO A 291 10.98 -64.01 -31.63
C PRO A 291 12.04 -63.61 -30.59
N ALA A 292 12.99 -64.53 -30.36
CA ALA A 292 14.11 -64.42 -29.43
C ALA A 292 15.08 -63.28 -29.77
#